data_AF-A0A931V0I1-F1
#
_entry.id   AF-A0A931V0I1-F1
#
_cell.length_a   1.000
_cell.length_b   1.000
_cell.length_c   1.000
_cell.angle_alpha   90.00
_cell.angle_beta   90.00
_cell.angle_gamma   90.00
#
_symmetry.space_group_name_H-M   'P 1'
#
loop_
_entity.id
_entity.type
_entity.pdbx_description
1 polymer ?
#
loop_
_entity_poly.entity_id
_entity_poly.type
_entity_poly.pdbx_seq_one_letter_code
_entity_poly.pdbx_strand_id
1 'polypeptide(L)'
;MLIVHGARDPKTKKVEQQILFTLYSKAEAKALLDGTTDVSLESLLQHEHPERSFDWRSLKAGIRKNLSVLPDTYESYESRALSGFRRDLVAFVRQLLLADAQSLLPAAKVLQENRHALEVLRDLAEWRIDTADQKPDEWNQDNAFYWRSAAQGKHVPPEAEEIAAGYLDEGKLDQAEAAFRLLIEAFPNYAEGWNYLGIVELRRDRPDRGLPHFERTIELGRTLFPTNIAKRNYWTDHRTRPYMRGLQNAAHSLIRLRRFAEARVLADRLENECGDDIAATSYRAAIFLNCEQWAPASEKALRLRELHPSEDFVAAFALFEVGAEHDARASFLHAALNHPQGARLVVGGRDKSGGRVEPDDHNAGVEILHMLPAYLEKPSRSSVKFFRELLEEPKIAHLIDEVEALRERWREPGADRGTFERLSELRTSRFARSVVDESFAAAPNGRTRTAPLSTIRLYRGLKEAHDPTRTSRPPGDGNNFTDCPFTALQYATGTKGCVLVVDVPDDHPRLREELWLNGSAKRFMITGPFDAFLVHTLRAQDLRAQIRRKGVVTLPTADKSNILRRYIAHLDRMVGRS
;
A
#
# COMPACT_ATOMS: atom_id res chain seq x y z
N MET A 1 10.26 31.21 31.31
CA MET A 1 9.44 31.86 30.26
C MET A 1 8.98 30.79 29.28
N LEU A 2 7.72 30.83 28.82
CA LEU A 2 7.14 29.77 28.00
C LEU A 2 6.94 30.24 26.55
N ILE A 3 7.33 29.40 25.59
CA ILE A 3 6.86 29.49 24.21
C ILE A 3 5.60 28.62 24.15
N VAL A 4 4.45 29.25 23.91
CA VAL A 4 3.16 28.57 23.92
C VAL A 4 2.44 28.74 22.59
N HIS A 5 1.55 27.80 22.29
CA HIS A 5 0.61 27.89 21.20
C HIS A 5 -0.82 27.73 21.72
N GLY A 6 -1.72 28.61 21.27
CA GLY A 6 -3.15 28.47 21.53
C GLY A 6 -3.79 27.51 20.54
N ALA A 7 -4.11 26.30 20.97
CA ALA A 7 -4.88 25.34 20.19
C ALA A 7 -6.36 25.46 20.55
N ARG A 8 -7.24 25.53 19.56
CA ARG A 8 -8.69 25.57 19.81
C ARG A 8 -9.24 24.15 19.85
N ASP A 9 -9.81 23.75 20.98
CA ASP A 9 -10.48 22.47 21.11
C ASP A 9 -11.64 22.40 20.08
N PRO A 10 -11.66 21.42 19.17
CA PRO A 10 -12.67 21.33 18.13
C PRO A 10 -14.07 21.04 18.67
N LYS A 11 -14.19 20.36 19.82
CA LYS A 11 -15.45 20.02 20.51
C LYS A 11 -15.93 21.16 21.41
N THR A 12 -15.06 21.69 22.27
CA THR A 12 -15.47 22.69 23.28
C THR A 12 -15.31 24.14 22.81
N LYS A 13 -14.62 24.37 21.68
CA LYS A 13 -14.28 25.69 21.11
C LYS A 13 -13.42 26.59 22.02
N LYS A 14 -12.97 26.10 23.17
CA LYS A 14 -12.04 26.81 24.06
C LYS A 14 -10.63 26.81 23.49
N VAL A 15 -9.86 27.85 23.79
CA VAL A 15 -8.44 27.91 23.45
C VAL A 15 -7.65 27.38 24.62
N GLU A 16 -6.96 26.26 24.42
CA GLU A 16 -6.02 25.68 25.37
C GLU A 16 -4.60 26.10 25.01
N GLN A 17 -3.81 26.47 26.01
CA GLN A 17 -2.40 26.80 25.80
C GLN A 17 -1.56 25.53 25.91
N GLN A 18 -0.98 25.13 24.79
CA GLN A 18 0.03 24.10 24.73
C GLN A 18 1.41 24.74 24.89
N ILE A 19 2.18 24.28 25.88
CA ILE A 19 3.58 24.66 26.02
C ILE A 19 4.38 23.91 24.95
N LEU A 20 5.10 24.65 24.12
CA LEU A 20 6.00 24.10 23.10
C LEU A 20 7.44 24.03 23.62
N PHE A 21 7.87 25.04 24.38
CA PHE A 21 9.20 25.06 24.97
C PHE A 21 9.25 25.97 26.21
N THR A 22 10.17 25.70 27.13
CA THR A 22 10.41 26.55 28.30
C THR A 22 11.86 27.05 28.28
N LEU A 23 12.03 28.37 28.30
CA LEU A 23 13.32 29.02 28.54
C LEU A 23 13.47 29.26 30.04
N TYR A 24 14.59 28.85 30.59
CA TYR A 24 14.83 28.77 32.02
C TYR A 24 15.80 29.82 32.55
N SER A 25 16.67 30.39 31.72
CA SER A 25 17.65 31.41 32.15
C SER A 25 17.85 32.55 31.15
N LYS A 26 18.39 33.68 31.63
CA LYS A 26 18.78 34.79 30.75
C LYS A 26 19.88 34.40 29.76
N ALA A 27 20.83 33.55 30.18
CA ALA A 27 21.90 33.08 29.31
C ALA A 27 21.34 32.26 28.12
N GLU A 28 20.41 31.36 28.41
CA GLU A 28 19.71 30.56 27.40
C GLU A 28 18.89 31.43 26.43
N ALA A 29 18.12 32.38 26.97
CA ALA A 29 17.33 33.30 26.15
C ALA A 29 18.21 34.19 25.26
N LYS A 30 19.38 34.63 25.74
CA LYS A 30 20.36 35.37 24.93
C LYS A 30 20.95 34.49 23.84
N ALA A 31 21.32 33.26 24.15
CA ALA A 31 21.84 32.31 23.16
C ALA A 31 20.87 32.11 21.97
N LEU A 32 19.57 32.03 22.25
CA LEU A 32 18.52 31.99 21.20
C LEU A 32 18.44 33.29 20.38
N LEU A 33 18.55 34.44 21.03
CA LEU A 33 18.45 35.74 20.36
C LEU A 33 19.65 36.01 19.45
N ASP A 34 20.83 35.65 19.91
CA ASP A 34 22.12 35.96 19.30
C ASP A 34 22.58 34.86 18.33
N GLY A 35 22.02 33.64 18.43
CA GLY A 35 22.34 32.51 17.57
C GLY A 35 23.73 31.92 17.83
N THR A 36 24.15 31.91 19.10
CA THR A 36 25.54 31.60 19.51
C THR A 36 25.79 30.11 19.83
N THR A 37 24.84 29.23 19.55
CA THR A 37 24.95 27.79 19.81
C THR A 37 25.02 27.00 18.51
N ASP A 38 25.76 25.89 18.52
CA ASP A 38 25.91 25.00 17.36
C ASP A 38 24.58 24.35 16.92
N VAL A 39 23.61 24.27 17.85
CA VAL A 39 22.25 23.78 17.59
C VAL A 39 21.27 24.95 17.63
N SER A 40 20.47 25.10 16.57
CA SER A 40 19.40 26.11 16.49
C SER A 40 18.11 25.60 17.12
N LEU A 41 17.66 26.22 18.22
CA LEU A 41 16.34 25.94 18.79
C LEU A 41 15.21 26.23 17.80
N GLU A 42 15.41 27.18 16.87
CA GLU A 42 14.41 27.48 15.85
C GLU A 42 14.16 26.28 14.94
N SER A 43 15.25 25.68 14.48
CA SER A 43 15.22 24.48 13.64
C SER A 43 14.65 23.29 14.40
N LEU A 44 15.01 23.13 15.69
CA LEU A 44 14.48 22.06 16.54
C LEU A 44 12.96 22.19 16.73
N LEU A 45 12.45 23.35 17.15
CA LEU A 45 11.01 23.52 17.36
C LEU A 45 10.23 23.42 16.04
N GLN A 46 10.80 23.83 14.92
CA GLN A 46 10.19 23.64 13.61
C GLN A 46 10.15 22.16 13.19
N HIS A 47 11.17 21.38 13.55
CA HIS A 47 11.24 19.95 13.30
C HIS A 47 10.24 19.17 14.16
N GLU A 48 10.15 19.49 15.46
CA GLU A 48 9.24 18.85 16.42
C GLU A 48 7.77 19.24 16.19
N HIS A 49 7.53 20.39 15.55
CA HIS A 49 6.19 20.89 15.23
C HIS A 49 6.09 21.28 13.74
N PRO A 50 6.22 20.32 12.81
CA PRO A 50 6.27 20.58 11.37
C PRO A 50 4.93 21.10 10.82
N GLU A 51 3.83 20.89 11.54
CA GLU A 51 2.51 21.41 11.23
C GLU A 51 2.35 22.90 11.56
N ARG A 52 3.35 23.51 12.23
CA ARG A 52 3.26 24.87 12.76
C ARG A 52 4.22 25.81 12.05
N SER A 53 3.74 27.03 11.82
CA SER A 53 4.56 28.15 11.42
C SER A 53 4.88 29.01 12.65
N PHE A 54 6.16 29.31 12.83
CA PHE A 54 6.65 30.17 13.92
C PHE A 54 6.96 31.57 13.39
N ASP A 55 6.33 32.61 13.96
CA ASP A 55 6.77 33.99 13.77
C ASP A 55 7.93 34.29 14.71
N TRP A 56 9.12 33.86 14.31
CA TRP A 56 10.34 34.05 15.09
C TRP A 56 10.68 35.50 15.37
N ARG A 57 10.29 36.43 14.49
CA ARG A 57 10.49 37.86 14.70
C ARG A 57 9.71 38.35 15.91
N SER A 58 8.42 38.00 15.97
CA SER A 58 7.56 38.35 17.11
C SER A 58 7.96 37.62 18.39
N LEU A 59 8.30 36.33 18.30
CA LEU A 59 8.79 35.55 19.44
C LEU A 59 10.06 36.17 20.03
N LYS A 60 11.07 36.49 19.20
CA LYS A 60 12.32 37.13 19.66
C LYS A 60 12.08 38.51 20.26
N ALA A 61 11.17 39.31 19.70
CA ALA A 61 10.79 40.59 20.29
C ALA A 61 10.16 40.42 21.68
N GLY A 62 9.27 39.43 21.83
CA GLY A 62 8.68 39.07 23.12
C GLY A 62 9.72 38.58 24.14
N ILE A 63 10.67 37.75 23.71
CA ILE A 63 11.79 37.27 24.53
C ILE A 63 12.62 38.46 25.05
N ARG A 64 13.02 39.39 24.17
CA ARG A 64 13.77 40.60 24.56
C ARG A 64 13.04 41.44 25.59
N LYS A 65 11.73 41.64 25.40
CA LYS A 65 10.90 42.45 26.31
C LYS A 65 10.80 41.84 27.72
N ASN A 66 10.81 40.51 27.82
CA ASN A 66 10.61 39.80 29.09
C ASN A 66 11.91 39.22 29.66
N LEU A 67 13.08 39.60 29.13
CA LEU A 67 14.37 39.03 29.54
C LEU A 67 14.67 39.22 31.03
N SER A 68 14.22 40.34 31.62
CA SER A 68 14.43 40.64 33.04
C SER A 68 13.67 39.71 33.99
N VAL A 69 12.66 39.00 33.51
CA VAL A 69 11.84 38.06 34.31
C VAL A 69 12.55 36.71 34.50
N LEU A 70 13.51 36.38 33.63
CA LEU A 70 14.28 35.14 33.75
C LEU A 70 15.38 35.29 34.81
N PRO A 71 15.73 34.21 35.53
CA PRO A 71 16.86 34.23 36.44
C PRO A 71 18.19 34.24 35.67
N ASP A 72 19.26 34.73 36.30
CA ASP A 72 20.61 34.76 35.70
C ASP A 72 21.21 33.36 35.57
N THR A 73 21.00 32.51 36.58
CA THR A 73 21.39 31.10 36.60
C THR A 73 20.17 30.21 36.78
N TYR A 74 20.27 28.96 36.35
CA TYR A 74 19.21 27.97 36.50
C TYR A 74 19.81 26.56 36.68
N GLU A 75 19.10 25.69 37.37
CA GLU A 75 19.48 24.29 37.56
C GLU A 75 19.57 23.57 36.20
N SER A 76 20.71 22.94 35.89
CA SER A 76 20.95 22.35 34.57
C SER A 76 19.87 21.34 34.19
N TYR A 77 19.57 21.22 32.90
CA TYR A 77 18.65 20.19 32.39
C TYR A 77 19.08 18.80 32.88
N GLU A 78 20.38 18.51 32.88
CA GLU A 78 20.95 17.27 33.41
C GLU A 78 20.53 17.00 34.86
N SER A 79 20.60 17.98 35.77
CA SER A 79 20.16 17.81 37.16
C SER A 79 18.66 17.49 37.26
N ARG A 80 17.82 18.11 36.41
CA ARG A 80 16.36 17.86 36.39
C ARG A 80 15.98 16.52 35.76
N ALA A 81 16.62 16.17 34.64
CA ALA A 81 16.40 14.90 33.97
C ALA A 81 16.86 13.73 34.86
N LEU A 82 18.04 13.84 35.47
CA LEU A 82 18.56 12.84 36.40
C LEU A 82 17.70 12.72 37.66
N SER A 83 17.24 13.83 38.25
CA SER A 83 16.38 13.78 39.44
C SER A 83 15.00 13.17 39.15
N GLY A 84 14.40 13.49 38.00
CA GLY A 84 13.15 12.88 37.55
C GLY A 84 13.29 11.38 37.32
N PHE A 85 14.25 10.97 36.49
CA PHE A 85 14.50 9.56 36.20
C PHE A 85 14.83 8.77 37.47
N ARG A 86 15.68 9.31 38.35
CA ARG A 86 16.05 8.64 39.60
C ARG A 86 14.86 8.43 40.52
N ARG A 87 14.00 9.45 40.66
CA ARG A 87 12.78 9.36 41.47
C ARG A 87 11.87 8.24 40.95
N ASP A 88 11.62 8.22 39.64
CA ASP A 88 10.69 7.28 39.03
C ASP A 88 11.25 5.84 39.07
N LEU A 89 12.57 5.67 38.87
CA LEU A 89 13.26 4.41 39.06
C LEU A 89 13.12 3.88 40.49
N VAL A 90 13.35 4.73 41.50
CA VAL A 90 13.22 4.33 42.92
C VAL A 90 11.77 3.95 43.25
N ALA A 91 10.80 4.69 42.71
CA ALA A 91 9.38 4.39 42.89
C ALA A 91 9.03 3.02 42.30
N PHE A 92 9.49 2.72 41.08
CA PHE A 92 9.25 1.44 40.43
C PHE A 92 9.94 0.27 41.18
N VAL A 93 11.21 0.42 41.55
CA VAL A 93 11.96 -0.57 42.35
C VAL A 93 11.22 -0.87 43.66
N ARG A 94 10.70 0.16 44.33
CA ARG A 94 9.92 -0.03 45.56
C ARG A 94 8.66 -0.88 45.32
N GLN A 95 7.93 -0.64 44.23
CA GLN A 95 6.75 -1.45 43.90
C GLN A 95 7.11 -2.91 43.64
N LEU A 96 8.19 -3.18 42.89
CA LEU A 96 8.66 -4.54 42.64
C LEU A 96 9.10 -5.26 43.91
N LEU A 97 9.83 -4.58 44.80
CA LEU A 97 10.28 -5.18 46.07
C LEU A 97 9.12 -5.49 47.03
N LEU A 98 8.06 -4.67 47.03
CA LEU A 98 6.88 -4.89 47.86
C LEU A 98 5.97 -6.00 47.33
N ALA A 99 6.06 -6.33 46.04
CA ALA A 99 5.34 -7.44 45.42
C ALA A 99 6.02 -8.81 45.68
N ASP A 100 6.27 -9.15 46.95
CA ASP A 100 6.92 -10.42 47.33
C ASP A 100 6.05 -11.65 47.03
N ALA A 101 6.32 -12.28 45.89
CA ALA A 101 5.65 -13.51 45.44
C ALA A 101 6.06 -14.77 46.21
N GLN A 102 7.15 -14.75 46.99
CA GLN A 102 7.58 -15.92 47.76
C GLN A 102 6.62 -16.20 48.94
N SER A 103 6.04 -15.13 49.49
CA SER A 103 5.27 -15.19 50.73
C SER A 103 3.78 -14.86 50.56
N LEU A 104 3.38 -14.16 49.48
CA LEU A 104 2.02 -13.62 49.32
C LEU A 104 1.41 -13.92 47.95
N LEU A 105 0.37 -14.76 47.91
CA LEU A 105 -0.36 -15.08 46.67
C LEU A 105 -0.93 -13.85 45.93
N PRO A 106 -1.49 -12.82 46.60
CA PRO A 106 -1.93 -11.61 45.91
C PRO A 106 -0.79 -10.86 45.21
N ALA A 107 0.41 -10.82 45.82
CA ALA A 107 1.58 -10.19 45.22
C ALA A 107 2.09 -10.99 44.01
N ALA A 108 2.09 -12.32 44.11
CA ALA A 108 2.40 -13.20 42.98
C ALA A 108 1.45 -12.97 41.79
N LYS A 109 0.16 -12.74 42.07
CA LYS A 109 -0.83 -12.41 41.03
C LYS A 109 -0.52 -11.10 40.31
N VAL A 110 -0.11 -10.05 41.03
CA VAL A 110 0.30 -8.77 40.42
C VAL A 110 1.49 -8.96 39.47
N LEU A 111 2.51 -9.72 39.90
CA LEU A 111 3.66 -10.01 39.04
C LEU A 111 3.28 -10.90 37.85
N GLN A 112 2.37 -11.85 38.03
CA GLN A 112 1.89 -12.71 36.95
C GLN A 112 1.09 -11.93 35.91
N GLU A 113 0.21 -11.02 36.33
CA GLU A 113 -0.58 -10.16 35.43
C GLU A 113 0.30 -9.17 34.64
N ASN A 114 1.45 -8.78 35.18
CA ASN A 114 2.39 -7.86 34.54
C ASN A 114 3.63 -8.55 33.97
N ARG A 115 3.68 -9.88 33.94
CA ARG A 115 4.88 -10.66 33.59
C ARG A 115 5.51 -10.20 32.27
N HIS A 116 4.71 -10.09 31.22
CA HIS A 116 5.21 -9.69 29.90
C HIS A 116 5.66 -8.24 29.85
N ALA A 117 4.96 -7.33 30.56
CA ALA A 117 5.41 -5.94 30.69
C ALA A 117 6.77 -5.84 31.41
N LEU A 118 7.01 -6.71 32.41
CA LEU A 118 8.31 -6.80 33.09
C LEU A 118 9.41 -7.40 32.21
N GLU A 119 9.09 -8.39 31.38
CA GLU A 119 10.02 -8.93 30.37
C GLU A 119 10.39 -7.86 29.34
N VAL A 120 9.42 -7.11 28.82
CA VAL A 120 9.66 -5.96 27.92
C VAL A 120 10.53 -4.90 28.60
N LEU A 121 10.25 -4.58 29.86
CA LEU A 121 11.03 -3.60 30.61
C LEU A 121 12.47 -4.07 30.83
N ARG A 122 12.69 -5.35 31.11
CA ARG A 122 14.04 -5.93 31.23
C ARG A 122 14.81 -5.74 29.92
N ASP A 123 14.20 -6.13 28.79
CA ASP A 123 14.85 -6.07 27.48
C ASP A 123 15.13 -4.60 27.08
N LEU A 124 14.20 -3.69 27.38
CA LEU A 124 14.40 -2.26 27.21
C LEU A 124 15.54 -1.72 28.09
N ALA A 125 15.62 -2.16 29.35
CA ALA A 125 16.66 -1.72 30.28
C ALA A 125 18.04 -2.23 29.85
N GLU A 126 18.15 -3.49 29.42
CA GLU A 126 19.37 -4.09 28.88
C GLU A 126 19.85 -3.31 27.66
N TRP A 127 18.97 -3.07 26.69
CA TRP A 127 19.29 -2.24 25.53
C TRP A 127 19.74 -0.82 25.91
N ARG A 128 19.09 -0.19 26.91
CA ARG A 128 19.48 1.14 27.39
C ARG A 128 20.81 1.14 28.13
N ILE A 129 21.18 0.05 28.80
CA ILE A 129 22.49 -0.11 29.44
C ILE A 129 23.56 -0.24 28.36
N ASP A 130 23.34 -1.10 27.36
CA ASP A 130 24.28 -1.33 26.26
C ASP A 130 24.51 -0.07 25.43
N THR A 131 23.47 0.75 25.27
CA THR A 131 23.54 2.01 24.52
C THR A 131 23.99 3.21 25.37
N ALA A 132 24.21 3.06 26.68
CA ALA A 132 24.63 4.17 27.54
C ALA A 132 26.14 4.47 27.46
N ASP A 133 26.98 3.48 27.12
CA ASP A 133 28.44 3.64 27.03
C ASP A 133 28.85 4.20 25.67
N GLN A 134 28.47 5.45 25.40
CA GLN A 134 28.81 6.17 24.17
C GLN A 134 29.98 7.12 24.36
N LYS A 135 30.86 7.20 23.36
CA LYS A 135 31.91 8.23 23.29
C LYS A 135 31.32 9.54 22.77
N PRO A 136 31.61 10.69 23.39
CA PRO A 136 31.14 11.98 22.89
C PRO A 136 31.55 12.21 21.43
N ASP A 137 30.60 12.56 20.58
CA ASP A 137 30.78 12.98 19.19
C ASP A 137 29.86 14.17 18.85
N GLU A 138 29.94 14.69 17.63
CA GLU A 138 29.16 15.86 17.22
C GLU A 138 27.63 15.60 17.13
N TRP A 139 27.21 14.34 17.09
CA TRP A 139 25.82 13.93 16.89
C TRP A 139 25.12 13.56 18.20
N ASN A 140 25.83 12.99 19.18
CA ASN A 140 25.27 12.59 20.47
C ASN A 140 25.41 13.66 21.57
N GLN A 141 26.22 14.70 21.33
CA GLN A 141 26.31 15.83 22.25
C GLN A 141 25.13 16.79 22.06
N ASP A 142 24.76 17.45 23.16
CA ASP A 142 23.80 18.57 23.15
C ASP A 142 24.56 19.88 23.41
N ASN A 143 23.91 21.01 23.21
CA ASN A 143 24.51 22.30 23.57
C ASN A 143 24.50 22.50 25.10
N ALA A 144 25.14 23.57 25.57
CA ALA A 144 25.21 23.90 27.00
C ALA A 144 23.84 24.10 27.71
N PHE A 145 22.75 24.17 26.94
CA PHE A 145 21.38 24.32 27.43
C PHE A 145 20.50 23.08 27.22
N TYR A 146 21.05 22.01 26.65
CA TYR A 146 20.36 20.75 26.35
C TYR A 146 19.12 20.91 25.47
N TRP A 147 19.19 21.74 24.44
CA TRP A 147 18.03 22.02 23.59
C TRP A 147 17.53 20.82 22.81
N ARG A 148 18.39 19.89 22.35
CA ARG A 148 17.91 18.67 21.68
C ARG A 148 17.04 17.86 22.64
N SER A 149 17.53 17.66 23.86
CA SER A 149 16.86 16.88 24.89
C SER A 149 15.58 17.56 25.39
N ALA A 150 15.61 18.87 25.62
CA ALA A 150 14.47 19.63 26.10
C ALA A 150 13.38 19.84 25.03
N ALA A 151 13.73 19.77 23.74
CA ALA A 151 12.80 19.89 22.63
C ALA A 151 12.15 18.57 22.22
N GLN A 152 12.72 17.41 22.60
CA GLN A 152 12.17 16.10 22.23
C GLN A 152 10.65 16.03 22.48
N GLY A 153 9.91 15.76 21.39
CA GLY A 153 8.47 15.72 21.40
C GLY A 153 7.88 14.55 22.19
N LYS A 154 6.55 14.52 22.26
CA LYS A 154 5.78 13.44 22.91
C LYS A 154 5.52 12.28 21.95
N HIS A 155 6.53 11.91 21.19
CA HIS A 155 6.47 10.84 20.20
C HIS A 155 7.21 9.61 20.69
N VAL A 156 6.78 8.44 20.24
CA VAL A 156 7.50 7.19 20.51
C VAL A 156 8.85 7.23 19.78
N PRO A 157 9.98 6.99 20.47
CA PRO A 157 11.27 6.84 19.81
C PRO A 157 11.23 5.68 18.79
N PRO A 158 11.75 5.84 17.57
CA PRO A 158 11.73 4.78 16.54
C PRO A 158 12.30 3.46 17.04
N GLU A 159 13.38 3.49 17.81
CA GLU A 159 14.03 2.29 18.33
C GLU A 159 13.15 1.54 19.34
N ALA A 160 12.32 2.27 20.10
CA ALA A 160 11.37 1.65 21.02
C ALA A 160 10.21 0.97 20.28
N GLU A 161 9.74 1.56 19.17
CA GLU A 161 8.79 0.93 18.26
C GLU A 161 9.40 -0.32 17.60
N GLU A 162 10.65 -0.26 17.15
CA GLU A 162 11.36 -1.38 16.52
C GLU A 162 11.52 -2.57 17.48
N ILE A 163 11.91 -2.33 18.74
CA ILE A 163 11.99 -3.39 19.77
C ILE A 163 10.61 -4.03 19.97
N ALA A 164 9.55 -3.22 20.07
CA ALA A 164 8.19 -3.72 20.24
C ALA A 164 7.72 -4.54 19.02
N ALA A 165 8.03 -4.09 17.80
CA ALA A 165 7.74 -4.78 16.56
C ALA A 165 8.57 -6.08 16.41
N GLY A 166 9.79 -6.13 16.95
CA GLY A 166 10.61 -7.34 16.97
C GLY A 166 9.91 -8.53 17.65
N TYR A 167 9.15 -8.30 18.73
CA TYR A 167 8.34 -9.35 19.35
C TYR A 167 7.25 -9.90 18.41
N LEU A 168 6.65 -9.04 17.57
CA LEU A 168 5.72 -9.52 16.55
C LEU A 168 6.43 -10.41 15.54
N ASP A 169 7.58 -9.98 15.03
CA ASP A 169 8.32 -10.74 14.02
C ASP A 169 8.78 -12.11 14.54
N GLU A 170 9.10 -12.20 15.83
CA GLU A 170 9.43 -13.45 16.52
C GLU A 170 8.20 -14.31 16.89
N GLY A 171 6.97 -13.81 16.68
CA GLY A 171 5.73 -14.49 17.06
C GLY A 171 5.43 -14.47 18.57
N LYS A 172 6.15 -13.65 19.34
CA LYS A 172 5.98 -13.43 20.78
C LYS A 172 4.80 -12.47 21.05
N LEU A 173 3.58 -12.93 20.71
CA LEU A 173 2.39 -12.07 20.68
C LEU A 173 2.03 -11.44 22.03
N ASP A 174 2.27 -12.14 23.15
CA ASP A 174 1.97 -11.61 24.49
C ASP A 174 2.93 -10.48 24.91
N GLN A 175 4.21 -10.59 24.52
CA GLN A 175 5.21 -9.55 24.75
C GLN A 175 4.99 -8.35 23.83
N ALA A 176 4.64 -8.59 22.56
CA ALA A 176 4.23 -7.53 21.64
C ALA A 176 3.03 -6.74 22.18
N GLU A 177 1.98 -7.44 22.63
CA GLU A 177 0.82 -6.79 23.24
C GLU A 177 1.21 -5.92 24.44
N ALA A 178 2.00 -6.46 25.37
CA ALA A 178 2.45 -5.73 26.54
C ALA A 178 3.30 -4.50 26.17
N ALA A 179 4.22 -4.64 25.21
CA ALA A 179 5.05 -3.55 24.72
C ALA A 179 4.22 -2.42 24.09
N PHE A 180 3.32 -2.74 23.17
CA PHE A 180 2.48 -1.72 22.54
C PHE A 180 1.48 -1.09 23.51
N ARG A 181 0.97 -1.84 24.51
CA ARG A 181 0.15 -1.27 25.60
C ARG A 181 0.94 -0.23 26.41
N LEU A 182 2.16 -0.56 26.84
CA LEU A 182 3.03 0.38 27.55
C LEU A 182 3.30 1.63 26.69
N LEU A 183 3.56 1.46 25.40
CA LEU A 183 3.80 2.59 24.48
C LEU A 183 2.57 3.49 24.33
N ILE A 184 1.36 2.95 24.16
CA ILE A 184 0.15 3.81 24.05
C ILE A 184 -0.22 4.47 25.38
N GLU A 185 0.11 3.85 26.53
CA GLU A 185 -0.10 4.44 27.85
C GLU A 185 0.88 5.59 28.10
N ALA A 186 2.16 5.42 27.72
CA ALA A 186 3.18 6.47 27.79
C ALA A 186 2.95 7.58 26.73
N PHE A 187 2.43 7.22 25.56
CA PHE A 187 2.23 8.11 24.42
C PHE A 187 0.79 8.00 23.87
N PRO A 188 -0.21 8.66 24.49
CA PRO A 188 -1.63 8.45 24.17
C PRO A 188 -2.09 8.78 22.74
N ASN A 189 -1.29 9.57 22.00
CA ASN A 189 -1.55 9.94 20.61
C ASN A 189 -0.82 9.05 19.59
N TYR A 190 -0.16 7.99 20.05
CA TYR A 190 0.61 7.08 19.21
C TYR A 190 -0.31 6.14 18.41
N ALA A 191 -0.66 6.55 17.19
CA ALA A 191 -1.61 5.85 16.33
C ALA A 191 -1.13 4.45 15.89
N GLU A 192 0.17 4.28 15.64
CA GLU A 192 0.74 2.99 15.21
C GLU A 192 0.69 1.95 16.33
N GLY A 193 0.82 2.33 17.60
CA GLY A 193 0.66 1.37 18.71
C GLY A 193 -0.71 0.70 18.73
N TRP A 194 -1.77 1.46 18.44
CA TRP A 194 -3.10 0.90 18.24
C TRP A 194 -3.17 -0.02 17.01
N ASN A 195 -2.48 0.32 15.92
CA ASN A 195 -2.44 -0.50 14.72
C ASN A 195 -1.78 -1.86 15.02
N TYR A 196 -0.65 -1.84 15.73
CA TYR A 196 0.05 -3.04 16.13
C TYR A 196 -0.75 -3.92 17.09
N LEU A 197 -1.49 -3.34 18.06
CA LEU A 197 -2.41 -4.13 18.91
C LEU A 197 -3.50 -4.83 18.08
N GLY A 198 -4.03 -4.16 17.05
CA GLY A 198 -4.94 -4.80 16.11
C GLY A 198 -4.29 -5.95 15.34
N ILE A 199 -3.04 -5.79 14.90
CA ILE A 199 -2.26 -6.84 14.22
C ILE A 199 -1.99 -8.03 15.15
N VAL A 200 -1.66 -7.78 16.43
CA VAL A 200 -1.52 -8.84 17.44
C VAL A 200 -2.79 -9.70 17.50
N GLU A 201 -3.96 -9.08 17.58
CA GLU A 201 -5.23 -9.80 17.62
C GLU A 201 -5.55 -10.53 16.31
N LEU A 202 -5.19 -9.95 15.15
CA LEU A 202 -5.31 -10.66 13.87
C LEU A 202 -4.42 -11.90 13.79
N ARG A 203 -3.18 -11.83 14.30
CA ARG A 203 -2.28 -13.00 14.39
C ARG A 203 -2.78 -14.06 15.37
N ARG A 204 -3.62 -13.68 16.34
CA ARG A 204 -4.33 -14.61 17.23
C ARG A 204 -5.65 -15.14 16.65
N ASP A 205 -5.94 -14.84 15.38
CA ASP A 205 -7.20 -15.22 14.71
C ASP A 205 -8.45 -14.58 15.33
N ARG A 206 -8.32 -13.37 15.92
CA ARG A 206 -9.39 -12.64 16.64
C ARG A 206 -9.70 -11.29 15.98
N PRO A 207 -10.27 -11.28 14.76
CA PRO A 207 -10.58 -10.03 14.06
C PRO A 207 -11.63 -9.16 14.76
N ASP A 208 -12.49 -9.76 15.59
CA ASP A 208 -13.47 -9.06 16.43
C ASP A 208 -12.79 -8.17 17.49
N ARG A 209 -11.68 -8.65 18.07
CA ARG A 209 -10.88 -7.90 19.04
C ARG A 209 -9.91 -6.92 18.39
N GLY A 210 -9.43 -7.23 17.19
CA GLY A 210 -8.55 -6.33 16.44
C GLY A 210 -9.25 -5.09 15.89
N LEU A 211 -10.51 -5.22 15.45
CA LEU A 211 -11.25 -4.13 14.80
C LEU A 211 -11.34 -2.83 15.64
N PRO A 212 -11.68 -2.84 16.94
CA PRO A 212 -11.70 -1.62 17.76
C PRO A 212 -10.34 -0.92 17.84
N HIS A 213 -9.24 -1.67 17.79
CA HIS A 213 -7.90 -1.07 17.77
C HIS A 213 -7.64 -0.35 16.45
N PHE A 214 -8.02 -0.94 15.30
CA PHE A 214 -7.92 -0.26 14.01
C PHE A 214 -8.85 0.95 13.89
N GLU A 215 -10.05 0.92 14.49
CA GLU A 215 -10.93 2.09 14.58
C GLU A 215 -10.25 3.24 15.33
N ARG A 216 -9.54 2.93 16.42
CA ARG A 216 -8.76 3.93 17.16
C ARG A 216 -7.57 4.45 16.35
N THR A 217 -6.88 3.58 15.59
CA THR A 217 -5.85 3.99 14.62
C THR A 217 -6.41 4.92 13.55
N ILE A 218 -7.60 4.64 13.01
CA ILE A 218 -8.26 5.49 12.01
C ILE A 218 -8.58 6.86 12.61
N GLU A 219 -9.11 6.92 13.84
CA GLU A 219 -9.42 8.18 14.52
C GLU A 219 -8.18 9.05 14.73
N LEU A 220 -7.11 8.47 15.31
CA LEU A 220 -5.86 9.18 15.55
C LEU A 220 -5.12 9.49 14.25
N GLY A 221 -5.05 8.55 13.32
CA GLY A 221 -4.42 8.74 12.01
C GLY A 221 -5.10 9.83 11.19
N ARG A 222 -6.43 9.98 11.30
CA ARG A 222 -7.17 11.04 10.60
C ARG A 222 -6.79 12.44 11.09
N THR A 223 -6.41 12.60 12.36
CA THR A 223 -5.92 13.91 12.85
C THR A 223 -4.51 14.21 12.35
N LEU A 224 -3.70 13.18 12.11
CA LEU A 224 -2.34 13.28 11.55
C LEU A 224 -2.34 13.46 10.03
N PHE A 225 -3.39 12.98 9.34
CA PHE A 225 -3.44 12.94 7.88
C PHE A 225 -3.48 14.36 7.29
N PRO A 226 -2.45 14.78 6.55
CA PRO A 226 -2.36 16.15 6.06
C PRO A 226 -3.36 16.43 4.93
N THR A 227 -4.06 17.56 5.01
CA THR A 227 -5.11 17.92 4.05
C THR A 227 -4.58 18.51 2.74
N ASN A 228 -3.34 18.99 2.73
CA ASN A 228 -2.73 19.73 1.61
C ASN A 228 -1.45 19.07 1.09
N ILE A 229 -1.50 17.76 0.80
CA ILE A 229 -0.41 17.07 0.11
C ILE A 229 -0.89 16.46 -1.20
N ALA A 230 -0.02 16.44 -2.21
CA ALA A 230 -0.33 15.81 -3.48
C ALA A 230 -0.42 14.29 -3.31
N LYS A 231 -1.38 13.63 -3.98
CA LYS A 231 -1.60 12.17 -3.89
C LYS A 231 -0.33 11.34 -4.11
N ARG A 232 0.57 11.78 -4.99
CA ARG A 232 1.87 11.12 -5.25
C ARG A 232 2.78 11.00 -4.01
N ASN A 233 2.55 11.82 -2.99
CA ASN A 233 3.32 11.82 -1.75
C ASN A 233 2.65 11.01 -0.63
N TYR A 234 1.46 10.44 -0.87
CA TYR A 234 0.76 9.70 0.19
C TYR A 234 1.57 8.53 0.74
N TRP A 235 2.34 7.83 -0.07
CA TRP A 235 3.14 6.69 0.38
C TRP A 235 4.51 7.07 0.97
N THR A 236 5.00 8.28 0.65
CA THR A 236 6.31 8.77 1.12
C THR A 236 6.22 9.63 2.37
N ASP A 237 5.08 10.27 2.64
CA ASP A 237 4.86 11.03 3.87
C ASP A 237 4.45 10.10 5.01
N HIS A 238 5.28 9.95 6.03
CA HIS A 238 5.01 9.05 7.16
C HIS A 238 3.72 9.37 7.93
N ARG A 239 3.24 10.62 7.88
CA ARG A 239 2.05 11.07 8.62
C ARG A 239 0.75 10.49 8.07
N THR A 240 0.73 10.04 6.82
CA THR A 240 -0.45 9.42 6.20
C THR A 240 -0.61 7.96 6.62
N ARG A 241 0.50 7.28 6.93
CA ARG A 241 0.58 5.83 7.10
C ARG A 241 -0.39 5.30 8.15
N PRO A 242 -0.53 5.90 9.36
CA PRO A 242 -1.43 5.34 10.36
C PRO A 242 -2.88 5.30 9.87
N TYR A 243 -3.34 6.36 9.20
CA TYR A 243 -4.70 6.41 8.67
C TYR A 243 -4.93 5.37 7.57
N MET A 244 -3.99 5.24 6.64
CA MET A 244 -4.07 4.27 5.53
C MET A 244 -4.05 2.83 6.04
N ARG A 245 -3.09 2.50 6.92
CA ARG A 245 -2.95 1.17 7.55
C ARG A 245 -4.17 0.82 8.39
N GLY A 246 -4.68 1.76 9.17
CA GLY A 246 -5.89 1.58 9.96
C GLY A 246 -7.09 1.23 9.08
N LEU A 247 -7.29 1.93 7.95
CA LEU A 247 -8.35 1.61 7.00
C LEU A 247 -8.20 0.23 6.36
N GLN A 248 -7.00 -0.11 5.89
CA GLN A 248 -6.71 -1.42 5.29
C GLN A 248 -6.99 -2.56 6.28
N ASN A 249 -6.40 -2.49 7.47
CA ASN A 249 -6.53 -3.53 8.47
C ASN A 249 -7.95 -3.65 9.04
N ALA A 250 -8.68 -2.54 9.18
CA ALA A 250 -10.10 -2.57 9.54
C ALA A 250 -10.94 -3.19 8.41
N ALA A 251 -10.67 -2.87 7.14
CA ALA A 251 -11.39 -3.47 6.01
C ALA A 251 -11.17 -4.99 5.96
N HIS A 252 -9.92 -5.42 6.12
CA HIS A 252 -9.56 -6.83 6.20
C HIS A 252 -10.28 -7.54 7.38
N SER A 253 -10.27 -6.93 8.57
CA SER A 253 -10.97 -7.46 9.75
C SER A 253 -12.48 -7.59 9.51
N LEU A 254 -13.11 -6.59 8.87
CA LEU A 254 -14.53 -6.61 8.55
C LEU A 254 -14.88 -7.69 7.51
N ILE A 255 -14.01 -7.95 6.52
CA ILE A 255 -14.20 -9.04 5.57
C ILE A 255 -14.19 -10.38 6.31
N ARG A 256 -13.19 -10.61 7.17
CA ARG A 256 -13.09 -11.83 8.01
C ARG A 256 -14.34 -12.04 8.89
N LEU A 257 -14.88 -10.95 9.43
CA LEU A 257 -16.13 -10.94 10.21
C LEU A 257 -17.41 -11.00 9.35
N ARG A 258 -17.30 -11.07 8.02
CA ARG A 258 -18.41 -11.04 7.05
C ARG A 258 -19.27 -9.78 7.10
N ARG A 259 -18.73 -8.68 7.60
CA ARG A 259 -19.35 -7.35 7.64
C ARG A 259 -19.07 -6.59 6.33
N PHE A 260 -19.46 -7.19 5.21
CA PHE A 260 -19.04 -6.75 3.86
C PHE A 260 -19.52 -5.33 3.50
N ALA A 261 -20.70 -4.92 3.97
CA ALA A 261 -21.22 -3.58 3.72
C ALA A 261 -20.31 -2.50 4.34
N GLU A 262 -19.81 -2.75 5.55
CA GLU A 262 -18.91 -1.84 6.26
C GLU A 262 -17.51 -1.88 5.67
N ALA A 263 -17.01 -3.08 5.31
CA ALA A 263 -15.74 -3.22 4.59
C ALA A 263 -15.74 -2.43 3.27
N ARG A 264 -16.86 -2.43 2.54
CA ARG A 264 -17.01 -1.66 1.30
C ARG A 264 -16.91 -0.15 1.54
N VAL A 265 -17.46 0.36 2.64
CA VAL A 265 -17.29 1.78 3.02
C VAL A 265 -15.83 2.12 3.24
N LEU A 266 -15.06 1.23 3.87
CA LEU A 266 -13.62 1.46 4.07
C LEU A 266 -12.84 1.37 2.75
N ALA A 267 -13.19 0.46 1.85
CA ALA A 267 -12.63 0.42 0.50
C ALA A 267 -12.90 1.72 -0.29
N ASP A 268 -14.11 2.28 -0.17
CA ASP A 268 -14.45 3.57 -0.77
C ASP A 268 -13.60 4.71 -0.17
N ARG A 269 -13.30 4.68 1.13
CA ARG A 269 -12.41 5.66 1.79
C ARG A 269 -10.96 5.51 1.35
N LEU A 270 -10.46 4.29 1.19
CA LEU A 270 -9.10 4.00 0.70
C LEU A 270 -8.86 4.63 -0.68
N GLU A 271 -9.76 4.43 -1.62
CA GLU A 271 -9.67 5.05 -2.96
C GLU A 271 -9.81 6.59 -2.87
N ASN A 272 -10.89 7.08 -2.25
CA ASN A 272 -11.26 8.49 -2.37
C ASN A 272 -10.38 9.41 -1.52
N GLU A 273 -9.98 8.96 -0.32
CA GLU A 273 -9.26 9.79 0.65
C GLU A 273 -7.76 9.51 0.65
N CYS A 274 -7.36 8.27 0.36
CA CYS A 274 -5.97 7.83 0.42
C CYS A 274 -5.35 7.55 -0.95
N GLY A 275 -6.13 7.59 -2.04
CA GLY A 275 -5.63 7.23 -3.38
C GLY A 275 -5.09 5.80 -3.46
N ASP A 276 -5.55 4.91 -2.58
CA ASP A 276 -5.14 3.52 -2.51
C ASP A 276 -6.11 2.64 -3.31
N ASP A 277 -6.03 2.81 -4.64
CA ASP A 277 -6.90 2.12 -5.59
C ASP A 277 -6.65 0.61 -5.62
N ILE A 278 -5.43 0.19 -5.29
CA ILE A 278 -5.00 -1.20 -5.31
C ILE A 278 -5.69 -1.97 -4.19
N ALA A 279 -5.52 -1.53 -2.93
CA ALA A 279 -6.16 -2.20 -1.80
C ALA A 279 -7.69 -2.13 -1.90
N ALA A 280 -8.23 -0.97 -2.30
CA ALA A 280 -9.68 -0.83 -2.52
C ALA A 280 -10.22 -1.80 -3.58
N THR A 281 -9.47 -2.04 -4.67
CA THR A 281 -9.86 -2.98 -5.73
C THR A 281 -9.81 -4.43 -5.23
N SER A 282 -8.76 -4.81 -4.50
CA SER A 282 -8.61 -6.15 -3.90
C SER A 282 -9.75 -6.45 -2.93
N TYR A 283 -10.00 -5.55 -1.96
CA TYR A 283 -11.11 -5.70 -1.01
C TYR A 283 -12.46 -5.81 -1.70
N ARG A 284 -12.72 -5.04 -2.76
CA ARG A 284 -13.97 -5.14 -3.52
C ARG A 284 -14.08 -6.46 -4.28
N ALA A 285 -13.00 -6.97 -4.88
CA ALA A 285 -13.00 -8.27 -5.55
C ALA A 285 -13.40 -9.39 -4.57
N ALA A 286 -12.78 -9.43 -3.40
CA ALA A 286 -13.09 -10.38 -2.34
C ALA A 286 -14.53 -10.22 -1.80
N ILE A 287 -14.98 -8.99 -1.55
CA ILE A 287 -16.36 -8.70 -1.12
C ILE A 287 -17.37 -9.21 -2.15
N PHE A 288 -17.15 -8.94 -3.44
CA PHE A 288 -18.03 -9.40 -4.50
C PHE A 288 -18.06 -10.94 -4.57
N LEU A 289 -16.92 -11.61 -4.45
CA LEU A 289 -16.88 -13.07 -4.48
C LEU A 289 -17.64 -13.69 -3.29
N ASN A 290 -17.43 -13.16 -2.08
CA ASN A 290 -18.16 -13.60 -0.88
C ASN A 290 -19.68 -13.34 -0.96
N CYS A 291 -20.09 -12.28 -1.67
CA CYS A 291 -21.48 -11.90 -1.89
C CYS A 291 -22.10 -12.52 -3.16
N GLU A 292 -21.43 -13.49 -3.79
CA GLU A 292 -21.92 -14.20 -4.98
C GLU A 292 -22.10 -13.33 -6.23
N GLN A 293 -21.33 -12.24 -6.31
CA GLN A 293 -21.29 -11.33 -7.45
C GLN A 293 -20.07 -11.67 -8.32
N TRP A 294 -20.18 -12.78 -9.06
CA TRP A 294 -19.06 -13.42 -9.76
C TRP A 294 -18.41 -12.53 -10.83
N ALA A 295 -19.20 -11.96 -11.75
CA ALA A 295 -18.65 -11.15 -12.84
C ALA A 295 -17.95 -9.87 -12.35
N PRO A 296 -18.50 -9.09 -11.40
CA PRO A 296 -17.77 -7.97 -10.80
C PRO A 296 -16.52 -8.41 -10.03
N ALA A 297 -16.54 -9.58 -9.37
CA ALA A 297 -15.38 -10.11 -8.66
C ALA A 297 -14.22 -10.43 -9.61
N SER A 298 -14.48 -11.17 -10.69
CA SER A 298 -13.44 -11.50 -11.68
C SER A 298 -12.93 -10.25 -12.39
N GLU A 299 -13.81 -9.32 -12.78
CA GLU A 299 -13.39 -8.06 -13.42
C GLU A 299 -12.44 -7.24 -12.53
N LYS A 300 -12.67 -7.19 -11.21
CA LYS A 300 -11.81 -6.46 -10.27
C LYS A 300 -10.49 -7.18 -10.03
N ALA A 301 -10.54 -8.48 -9.72
CA ALA A 301 -9.36 -9.28 -9.46
C ALA A 301 -8.39 -9.30 -10.66
N LEU A 302 -8.91 -9.47 -11.87
CA LEU A 302 -8.08 -9.52 -13.09
C LEU A 302 -7.34 -8.20 -13.40
N ARG A 303 -7.80 -7.06 -12.88
CA ARG A 303 -7.09 -5.76 -13.01
C ARG A 303 -5.80 -5.72 -12.20
N LEU A 304 -5.70 -6.53 -11.15
CA LEU A 304 -4.57 -6.54 -10.22
C LEU A 304 -3.54 -7.62 -10.55
N ARG A 305 -3.82 -8.57 -11.45
CA ARG A 305 -3.01 -9.78 -11.68
C ARG A 305 -1.51 -9.53 -11.89
N GLU A 306 -1.14 -8.45 -12.57
CA GLU A 306 0.26 -8.15 -12.91
C GLU A 306 1.00 -7.48 -11.74
N LEU A 307 0.27 -6.93 -10.77
CA LEU A 307 0.81 -6.34 -9.55
C LEU A 307 0.79 -7.35 -8.38
N HIS A 308 -0.31 -8.11 -8.28
CA HIS A 308 -0.58 -9.08 -7.23
C HIS A 308 -1.10 -10.38 -7.86
N PRO A 309 -0.22 -11.32 -8.25
CA PRO A 309 -0.63 -12.58 -8.87
C PRO A 309 -1.54 -13.46 -8.00
N SER A 310 -1.51 -13.28 -6.66
CA SER A 310 -2.44 -13.97 -5.75
C SER A 310 -3.92 -13.59 -5.98
N GLU A 311 -4.20 -12.41 -6.53
CA GLU A 311 -5.57 -12.00 -6.89
C GLU A 311 -6.18 -12.89 -7.97
N ASP A 312 -5.37 -13.58 -8.77
CA ASP A 312 -5.86 -14.54 -9.74
C ASP A 312 -6.48 -15.79 -9.09
N PHE A 313 -6.25 -16.07 -7.79
CA PHE A 313 -7.06 -17.03 -7.06
C PHE A 313 -8.52 -16.58 -6.95
N VAL A 314 -8.75 -15.32 -6.57
CA VAL A 314 -10.11 -14.72 -6.51
C VAL A 314 -10.74 -14.72 -7.90
N ALA A 315 -9.97 -14.32 -8.92
CA ALA A 315 -10.46 -14.32 -10.29
C ALA A 315 -10.81 -15.73 -10.79
N ALA A 316 -9.99 -16.73 -10.51
CA ALA A 316 -10.22 -18.11 -10.92
C ALA A 316 -11.52 -18.65 -10.33
N PHE A 317 -11.74 -18.48 -9.02
CA PHE A 317 -13.01 -18.87 -8.39
C PHE A 317 -14.19 -18.15 -9.03
N ALA A 318 -14.12 -16.84 -9.21
CA ALA A 318 -15.18 -16.07 -9.84
C ALA A 318 -15.45 -16.49 -11.30
N LEU A 319 -14.40 -16.77 -12.09
CA LEU A 319 -14.49 -17.21 -13.48
C LEU A 319 -15.11 -18.61 -13.61
N PHE A 320 -14.79 -19.50 -12.68
CA PHE A 320 -15.40 -20.82 -12.61
C PHE A 320 -16.92 -20.71 -12.38
N GLU A 321 -17.34 -19.85 -11.44
CA GLU A 321 -18.77 -19.68 -11.10
C GLU A 321 -19.60 -19.03 -12.23
N VAL A 322 -18.97 -18.24 -13.12
CA VAL A 322 -19.64 -17.75 -14.35
C VAL A 322 -19.63 -18.76 -15.50
N GLY A 323 -19.03 -19.95 -15.31
CA GLY A 323 -18.93 -21.00 -16.33
C GLY A 323 -17.79 -20.82 -17.34
N ALA A 324 -16.85 -19.89 -17.09
CA ALA A 324 -15.69 -19.65 -17.94
C ALA A 324 -14.51 -20.55 -17.51
N GLU A 325 -14.71 -21.87 -17.48
CA GLU A 325 -13.74 -22.83 -16.92
C GLU A 325 -12.34 -22.73 -17.53
N HIS A 326 -12.24 -22.46 -18.83
CA HIS A 326 -10.97 -22.32 -19.52
C HIS A 326 -10.17 -21.13 -18.97
N ASP A 327 -10.81 -19.97 -18.82
CA ASP A 327 -10.20 -18.78 -18.24
C ASP A 327 -9.88 -18.99 -16.75
N ALA A 328 -10.76 -19.71 -16.05
CA ALA A 328 -10.60 -20.06 -14.65
C ALA A 328 -9.34 -20.91 -14.40
N ARG A 329 -9.09 -21.94 -15.24
CA ARG A 329 -7.86 -22.74 -15.20
C ARG A 329 -6.61 -21.87 -15.42
N ALA A 330 -6.65 -20.97 -16.40
CA ALA A 330 -5.51 -20.11 -16.72
C ALA A 330 -5.17 -19.15 -15.57
N SER A 331 -6.17 -18.50 -14.97
CA SER A 331 -5.96 -17.64 -13.79
C SER A 331 -5.46 -18.46 -12.60
N PHE A 332 -6.07 -19.61 -12.30
CA PHE A 332 -5.62 -20.43 -11.17
C PHE A 332 -4.18 -20.90 -11.34
N LEU A 333 -3.81 -21.34 -12.54
CA LEU A 333 -2.44 -21.75 -12.85
C LEU A 333 -1.46 -20.58 -12.73
N HIS A 334 -1.82 -19.38 -13.20
CA HIS A 334 -0.97 -18.20 -13.04
C HIS A 334 -0.71 -17.88 -11.56
N ALA A 335 -1.75 -17.91 -10.72
CA ALA A 335 -1.60 -17.73 -9.29
C ALA A 335 -0.77 -18.86 -8.66
N ALA A 336 -0.97 -20.13 -9.06
CA ALA A 336 -0.23 -21.28 -8.54
C ALA A 336 1.25 -21.31 -8.92
N LEU A 337 1.64 -20.85 -10.12
CA LEU A 337 3.05 -20.71 -10.51
C LEU A 337 3.73 -19.54 -9.76
N ASN A 338 2.95 -18.56 -9.29
CA ASN A 338 3.45 -17.49 -8.43
C ASN A 338 3.41 -17.82 -6.93
N HIS A 339 2.50 -18.70 -6.51
CA HIS A 339 2.29 -19.06 -5.11
C HIS A 339 1.95 -20.57 -4.98
N PRO A 340 2.91 -21.49 -5.23
CA PRO A 340 2.70 -22.93 -5.10
C PRO A 340 2.10 -23.39 -3.77
N GLN A 341 2.66 -22.91 -2.65
CA GLN A 341 2.19 -23.28 -1.32
C GLN A 341 0.80 -22.68 -1.07
N GLY A 342 0.60 -21.41 -1.46
CA GLY A 342 -0.68 -20.73 -1.36
C GLY A 342 -1.79 -21.42 -2.15
N ALA A 343 -1.51 -21.92 -3.36
CA ALA A 343 -2.48 -22.65 -4.18
C ALA A 343 -2.97 -23.92 -3.48
N ARG A 344 -2.05 -24.68 -2.87
CA ARG A 344 -2.39 -25.91 -2.12
C ARG A 344 -3.26 -25.59 -0.90
N LEU A 345 -2.93 -24.52 -0.16
CA LEU A 345 -3.72 -24.06 1.00
C LEU A 345 -5.15 -23.69 0.59
N VAL A 346 -5.28 -22.89 -0.47
CA VAL A 346 -6.57 -22.36 -0.95
C VAL A 346 -7.53 -23.47 -1.40
N VAL A 347 -7.02 -24.62 -1.87
CA VAL A 347 -7.86 -25.78 -2.23
C VAL A 347 -8.01 -26.84 -1.11
N GLY A 348 -7.60 -26.50 0.12
CA GLY A 348 -7.72 -27.38 1.29
C GLY A 348 -6.74 -28.56 1.29
N GLY A 349 -5.64 -28.47 0.53
CA GLY A 349 -4.53 -29.41 0.61
C GLY A 349 -3.70 -29.22 1.88
N ARG A 350 -3.05 -30.28 2.35
CA ARG A 350 -2.01 -30.15 3.38
C ARG A 350 -0.74 -29.61 2.75
N ASP A 351 -0.03 -28.76 3.49
CA ASP A 351 1.33 -28.39 3.14
C ASP A 351 2.19 -29.66 3.12
N LYS A 352 2.77 -29.97 1.95
CA LYS A 352 3.67 -31.11 1.76
C LYS A 352 5.13 -30.70 1.97
N SER A 353 5.43 -29.43 2.28
CA SER A 353 6.79 -28.97 2.49
C SER A 353 7.40 -29.66 3.71
N GLY A 354 8.22 -30.69 3.46
CA GLY A 354 9.01 -31.39 4.47
C GLY A 354 10.20 -30.57 4.99
N GLY A 355 10.29 -29.28 4.64
CA GLY A 355 11.36 -28.39 5.05
C GLY A 355 11.19 -26.99 4.45
N ARG A 356 11.09 -25.99 5.34
CA ARG A 356 11.14 -24.53 5.10
C ARG A 356 10.02 -23.93 4.23
N VAL A 357 8.97 -23.48 4.92
CA VAL A 357 7.88 -22.61 4.39
C VAL A 357 8.47 -21.33 3.81
N GLU A 358 8.08 -20.94 2.58
CA GLU A 358 8.37 -19.60 2.05
C GLU A 358 7.33 -18.63 2.61
N PRO A 359 7.71 -17.65 3.45
CA PRO A 359 6.72 -16.81 4.13
C PRO A 359 5.80 -16.07 3.15
N ASP A 360 6.33 -15.50 2.06
CA ASP A 360 5.54 -14.71 1.12
C ASP A 360 4.50 -15.55 0.35
N ASP A 361 4.88 -16.76 -0.09
CA ASP A 361 3.98 -17.69 -0.77
C ASP A 361 2.88 -18.20 0.18
N HIS A 362 3.28 -18.70 1.34
CA HIS A 362 2.36 -19.17 2.36
C HIS A 362 1.39 -18.07 2.79
N ASN A 363 1.89 -16.87 3.07
CA ASN A 363 1.09 -15.73 3.48
C ASN A 363 0.09 -15.31 2.39
N ALA A 364 0.46 -15.40 1.11
CA ALA A 364 -0.49 -15.13 0.02
C ALA A 364 -1.68 -16.09 0.05
N GLY A 365 -1.46 -17.39 0.29
CA GLY A 365 -2.53 -18.36 0.46
C GLY A 365 -3.41 -18.10 1.68
N VAL A 366 -2.78 -17.84 2.83
CA VAL A 366 -3.47 -17.51 4.09
C VAL A 366 -4.32 -16.25 3.94
N GLU A 367 -3.81 -15.22 3.27
CA GLU A 367 -4.56 -14.00 3.02
C GLU A 367 -5.80 -14.26 2.16
N ILE A 368 -5.71 -15.09 1.11
CA ILE A 368 -6.89 -15.48 0.32
C ILE A 368 -7.94 -16.22 1.17
N LEU A 369 -7.51 -17.11 2.08
CA LEU A 369 -8.42 -17.79 3.00
C LEU A 369 -9.14 -16.79 3.92
N HIS A 370 -8.40 -15.83 4.49
CA HIS A 370 -8.96 -14.76 5.32
C HIS A 370 -9.90 -13.83 4.55
N MET A 371 -9.61 -13.59 3.27
CA MET A 371 -10.38 -12.71 2.41
C MET A 371 -11.66 -13.36 1.86
N LEU A 372 -11.78 -14.69 1.89
CA LEU A 372 -12.91 -15.45 1.34
C LEU A 372 -13.72 -16.27 2.36
N PRO A 373 -14.05 -15.74 3.56
CA PRO A 373 -14.63 -16.53 4.65
C PRO A 373 -16.06 -16.99 4.39
N ALA A 374 -16.82 -16.32 3.51
CA ALA A 374 -18.17 -16.76 3.15
C ALA A 374 -18.18 -17.65 1.89
N TYR A 375 -17.23 -17.43 0.97
CA TYR A 375 -17.16 -18.20 -0.27
C TYR A 375 -16.64 -19.63 -0.04
N LEU A 376 -15.52 -19.77 0.68
CA LEU A 376 -14.80 -21.04 0.86
C LEU A 376 -15.38 -21.95 1.96
N GLU A 377 -16.09 -21.39 2.94
CA GLU A 377 -16.71 -22.19 4.01
C GLU A 377 -17.93 -23.01 3.55
N LYS A 378 -18.45 -22.77 2.34
CA LYS A 378 -19.57 -23.58 1.83
C LYS A 378 -19.10 -25.02 1.59
N PRO A 379 -19.66 -26.03 2.30
CA PRO A 379 -19.29 -27.41 2.06
C PRO A 379 -19.56 -27.77 0.60
N SER A 380 -18.67 -28.55 -0.01
CA SER A 380 -18.80 -29.10 -1.37
C SER A 380 -18.76 -28.12 -2.56
N ARG A 381 -18.02 -27.00 -2.47
CA ARG A 381 -17.73 -26.16 -3.65
C ARG A 381 -17.05 -26.99 -4.75
N SER A 382 -17.73 -27.16 -5.88
CA SER A 382 -17.20 -27.82 -7.07
C SER A 382 -15.94 -27.12 -7.59
N SER A 383 -15.83 -25.80 -7.40
CA SER A 383 -14.65 -25.01 -7.76
C SER A 383 -13.38 -25.44 -7.01
N VAL A 384 -13.46 -25.66 -5.69
CA VAL A 384 -12.34 -26.12 -4.88
C VAL A 384 -11.86 -27.50 -5.33
N LYS A 385 -12.81 -28.41 -5.59
CA LYS A 385 -12.49 -29.74 -6.13
C LYS A 385 -11.86 -29.64 -7.52
N PHE A 386 -12.43 -28.81 -8.39
CA PHE A 386 -11.95 -28.58 -9.75
C PHE A 386 -10.51 -28.08 -9.79
N PHE A 387 -10.16 -27.10 -8.95
CA PHE A 387 -8.80 -26.59 -8.90
C PHE A 387 -7.83 -27.53 -8.19
N ARG A 388 -8.30 -28.34 -7.23
CA ARG A 388 -7.50 -29.43 -6.68
C ARG A 388 -7.13 -30.45 -7.74
N GLU A 389 -8.09 -30.88 -8.56
CA GLU A 389 -7.86 -31.80 -9.68
C GLU A 389 -6.92 -31.17 -10.73
N LEU A 390 -7.01 -29.85 -10.96
CA LEU A 390 -6.07 -29.13 -11.83
C LEU A 390 -4.63 -29.21 -11.30
N LEU A 391 -4.41 -29.04 -9.99
CA LEU A 391 -3.09 -29.15 -9.37
C LEU A 391 -2.53 -30.58 -9.40
N GLU A 392 -3.39 -31.58 -9.50
CA GLU A 392 -3.02 -33.01 -9.58
C GLU A 392 -2.74 -33.47 -11.02
N GLU A 393 -3.06 -32.65 -12.02
CA GLU A 393 -2.76 -32.97 -13.42
C GLU A 393 -1.23 -33.07 -13.63
N PRO A 394 -0.71 -34.17 -14.21
CA PRO A 394 0.74 -34.43 -14.26
C PRO A 394 1.61 -33.31 -14.84
N LYS A 395 1.17 -32.63 -15.91
CA LYS A 395 1.91 -31.52 -16.52
C LYS A 395 1.90 -30.30 -15.61
N ILE A 396 0.76 -30.00 -14.98
CA ILE A 396 0.66 -28.89 -14.01
C ILE A 396 1.49 -29.14 -12.75
N ALA A 397 1.39 -30.34 -12.17
CA ALA A 397 2.17 -30.73 -11.00
C ALA A 397 3.68 -30.59 -11.27
N HIS A 398 4.14 -31.04 -12.45
CA HIS A 398 5.54 -30.91 -12.85
C HIS A 398 6.00 -29.45 -12.97
N LEU A 399 5.17 -28.55 -13.51
CA LEU A 399 5.49 -27.12 -13.60
C LEU A 399 5.58 -26.47 -12.22
N ILE A 400 4.74 -26.89 -11.28
CA ILE A 400 4.79 -26.39 -9.90
C ILE A 400 6.09 -26.85 -9.21
N ASP A 401 6.44 -28.13 -9.35
CA ASP A 401 7.70 -28.67 -8.83
C ASP A 401 8.92 -27.97 -9.49
N GLU A 402 8.84 -27.64 -10.79
CA GLU A 402 9.86 -26.87 -11.50
C GLU A 402 10.04 -25.47 -10.89
N VAL A 403 8.94 -24.75 -10.64
CA VAL A 403 8.98 -23.42 -10.00
C VAL A 403 9.61 -23.49 -8.62
N GLU A 404 9.23 -24.46 -7.79
CA GLU A 404 9.78 -24.62 -6.44
C GLU A 404 11.29 -24.89 -6.48
N ALA A 405 11.73 -25.81 -7.34
CA ALA A 405 13.16 -26.10 -7.53
C ALA A 405 13.96 -24.90 -8.07
N LEU A 406 13.40 -24.13 -9.02
CA LEU A 406 14.04 -22.93 -9.56
C LEU A 406 14.17 -21.82 -8.52
N ARG A 407 13.19 -21.68 -7.61
CA ARG A 407 13.27 -20.71 -6.50
C ARG A 407 14.37 -21.07 -5.51
N GLU A 408 14.48 -22.35 -5.15
CA GLU A 408 15.55 -22.82 -4.27
C GLU A 408 16.92 -22.54 -4.89
N ARG A 409 17.11 -22.92 -6.16
CA ARG A 409 18.35 -22.65 -6.90
C ARG A 409 18.65 -21.16 -7.03
N TRP A 410 17.65 -20.31 -7.27
CA TRP A 410 17.85 -18.86 -7.38
C TRP A 410 18.38 -18.23 -6.09
N ARG A 411 18.07 -18.81 -4.92
CA ARG A 411 18.56 -18.34 -3.62
C ARG A 411 20.01 -18.76 -3.34
N GLU A 412 20.55 -19.72 -4.08
CA GLU A 412 21.94 -20.15 -3.91
C GLU A 412 22.92 -19.12 -4.49
N PRO A 413 24.06 -18.86 -3.82
CA PRO A 413 25.10 -18.01 -4.37
C PRO A 413 25.60 -18.55 -5.72
N GLY A 414 25.50 -17.73 -6.78
CA GLY A 414 25.95 -18.09 -8.13
C GLY A 414 24.85 -18.54 -9.09
N ALA A 415 23.58 -18.35 -8.74
CA ALA A 415 22.46 -18.60 -9.65
C ALA A 415 22.63 -17.89 -11.00
N ASP A 416 22.46 -18.64 -12.09
CA ASP A 416 22.66 -18.14 -13.44
C ASP A 416 21.44 -17.35 -13.95
N ARG A 417 21.68 -16.53 -14.98
CA ARG A 417 20.64 -15.74 -15.64
C ARG A 417 19.53 -16.58 -16.27
N GLY A 418 19.83 -17.81 -16.71
CA GLY A 418 18.85 -18.72 -17.29
C GLY A 418 17.81 -19.19 -16.26
N THR A 419 18.22 -19.43 -15.02
CA THR A 419 17.33 -19.76 -13.90
C THR A 419 16.32 -18.62 -13.66
N PHE A 420 16.80 -17.37 -13.65
CA PHE A 420 15.94 -16.20 -13.52
C PHE A 420 14.98 -16.03 -14.71
N GLU A 421 15.48 -16.17 -15.94
CA GLU A 421 14.68 -16.03 -17.16
C GLU A 421 13.57 -17.08 -17.23
N ARG A 422 13.89 -18.35 -16.91
CA ARG A 422 12.90 -19.42 -16.85
C ARG A 422 11.87 -19.20 -15.74
N LEU A 423 12.31 -18.85 -14.53
CA LEU A 423 11.39 -18.56 -13.42
C LEU A 423 10.48 -17.37 -13.74
N SER A 424 11.00 -16.34 -14.41
CA SER A 424 10.22 -15.17 -14.83
C SER A 424 9.18 -15.53 -15.89
N GLU A 425 9.54 -16.37 -16.87
CA GLU A 425 8.63 -16.86 -17.91
C GLU A 425 7.45 -17.65 -17.31
N LEU A 426 7.76 -18.64 -16.47
CA LEU A 426 6.78 -19.53 -15.82
C LEU A 426 5.73 -18.75 -15.02
N ARG A 427 6.12 -17.60 -14.47
CA ARG A 427 5.27 -16.77 -13.60
C ARG A 427 4.39 -15.78 -14.35
N THR A 428 4.38 -15.79 -15.67
CA THR A 428 3.54 -14.89 -16.47
C THR A 428 2.14 -15.42 -16.69
N SER A 429 1.15 -14.53 -16.73
CA SER A 429 -0.24 -14.86 -17.06
C SER A 429 -0.38 -15.44 -18.47
N ARG A 430 0.49 -15.02 -19.41
CA ARG A 430 0.57 -15.55 -20.78
C ARG A 430 1.01 -17.01 -20.81
N PHE A 431 2.07 -17.36 -20.06
CA PHE A 431 2.56 -18.73 -20.00
C PHE A 431 1.50 -19.67 -19.42
N ALA A 432 0.85 -19.27 -18.32
CA ALA A 432 -0.24 -20.05 -17.74
C ALA A 432 -1.37 -20.27 -18.75
N ARG A 433 -1.73 -19.24 -19.54
CA ARG A 433 -2.75 -19.37 -20.59
C ARG A 433 -2.34 -20.36 -21.68
N SER A 434 -1.12 -20.29 -22.22
CA SER A 434 -0.67 -21.21 -23.26
C SER A 434 -0.63 -22.65 -22.78
N VAL A 435 -0.21 -22.91 -21.54
CA VAL A 435 -0.24 -24.26 -20.96
C VAL A 435 -1.66 -24.80 -20.90
N VAL A 436 -2.63 -23.98 -20.51
CA VAL A 436 -4.04 -24.39 -20.46
C VAL A 436 -4.61 -24.61 -21.87
N ASP A 437 -4.32 -23.73 -22.82
CA ASP A 437 -4.74 -23.85 -24.21
C ASP A 437 -4.24 -25.19 -24.82
N GLU A 438 -2.98 -25.57 -24.55
CA GLU A 438 -2.39 -26.84 -25.01
C GLU A 438 -2.98 -28.07 -24.34
N SER A 439 -3.21 -28.00 -23.02
CA SER A 439 -3.50 -29.19 -22.20
C SER A 439 -5.00 -29.47 -22.08
N PHE A 440 -5.84 -28.46 -22.32
CA PHE A 440 -7.29 -28.54 -22.18
C PHE A 440 -8.04 -28.06 -23.44
N ALA A 441 -7.40 -28.13 -24.61
CA ALA A 441 -8.03 -27.85 -25.90
C ALA A 441 -9.33 -28.67 -26.06
N ALA A 442 -10.43 -27.99 -26.39
CA ALA A 442 -11.70 -28.67 -26.65
C ALA A 442 -11.61 -29.52 -27.93
N ALA A 443 -12.14 -30.75 -27.89
CA ALA A 443 -12.39 -31.53 -29.10
C ALA A 443 -13.25 -30.71 -30.09
N PRO A 444 -13.00 -30.77 -31.40
CA PRO A 444 -13.70 -29.94 -32.38
C PRO A 444 -15.11 -30.49 -32.61
N ASN A 445 -16.05 -30.17 -31.73
CA ASN A 445 -17.47 -30.42 -31.95
C ASN A 445 -18.27 -29.12 -31.82
N GLY A 446 -18.55 -28.53 -32.98
CA GLY A 446 -19.93 -28.14 -33.33
C GLY A 446 -20.63 -27.17 -32.39
N ARG A 447 -19.97 -26.05 -32.05
CA ARG A 447 -20.52 -24.69 -31.86
C ARG A 447 -19.44 -23.84 -31.19
N THR A 448 -18.36 -23.60 -31.92
CA THR A 448 -17.49 -22.47 -31.63
C THR A 448 -18.28 -21.19 -31.90
N ARG A 449 -18.93 -20.67 -30.86
CA ARG A 449 -18.92 -19.22 -30.70
C ARG A 449 -17.53 -18.91 -30.16
N THR A 450 -16.55 -18.85 -31.05
CA THR A 450 -15.28 -18.19 -30.76
C THR A 450 -15.66 -16.85 -30.13
N ALA A 451 -15.30 -16.64 -28.87
CA ALA A 451 -15.20 -15.29 -28.38
C ALA A 451 -14.26 -14.56 -29.37
N PRO A 452 -14.65 -13.40 -29.92
CA PRO A 452 -13.78 -12.70 -30.83
C PRO A 452 -12.44 -12.47 -30.12
N LEU A 453 -11.33 -12.74 -30.82
CA LEU A 453 -9.99 -12.32 -30.40
C LEU A 453 -10.11 -10.89 -29.84
N SER A 454 -9.73 -10.68 -28.59
CA SER A 454 -9.81 -9.36 -27.98
C SER A 454 -8.92 -8.42 -28.78
N THR A 455 -9.55 -7.46 -29.48
CA THR A 455 -8.82 -6.44 -30.21
C THR A 455 -8.67 -5.21 -29.33
N ILE A 456 -7.47 -4.64 -29.33
CA ILE A 456 -7.23 -3.32 -28.78
C ILE A 456 -7.39 -2.29 -29.89
N ARG A 457 -8.25 -1.31 -29.63
CA ARG A 457 -8.42 -0.16 -30.52
C ARG A 457 -7.43 0.93 -30.19
N LEU A 458 -6.62 1.30 -31.18
CA LEU A 458 -5.57 2.29 -31.06
C LEU A 458 -5.74 3.43 -32.07
N TYR A 459 -5.14 4.58 -31.75
CA TYR A 459 -5.32 5.83 -32.47
C TYR A 459 -3.97 6.47 -32.79
N ARG A 460 -3.85 7.08 -33.96
CA ARG A 460 -2.66 7.87 -34.34
C ARG A 460 -3.04 9.14 -35.06
N GLY A 461 -2.56 10.28 -34.57
CA GLY A 461 -2.69 11.56 -35.25
C GLY A 461 -1.60 11.79 -36.30
N LEU A 462 -1.99 12.19 -37.50
CA LEU A 462 -1.10 12.61 -38.58
C LEU A 462 -1.36 14.08 -38.93
N LYS A 463 -0.29 14.82 -39.24
CA LYS A 463 -0.37 16.23 -39.67
C LYS A 463 -0.91 16.38 -41.10
N GLU A 464 -0.78 15.33 -41.91
CA GLU A 464 -1.24 15.26 -43.30
C GLU A 464 -2.26 14.12 -43.46
N ALA A 465 -2.80 13.99 -44.68
CA ALA A 465 -3.64 12.85 -45.02
C ALA A 465 -2.82 11.54 -44.95
N HIS A 466 -3.49 10.44 -44.65
CA HIS A 466 -2.85 9.13 -44.63
C HIS A 466 -2.35 8.76 -46.03
N ASP A 467 -1.06 8.45 -46.13
CA ASP A 467 -0.41 7.95 -47.33
C ASP A 467 0.18 6.55 -47.03
N PRO A 468 -0.42 5.47 -47.56
CA PRO A 468 0.03 4.10 -47.33
C PRO A 468 1.46 3.81 -47.80
N THR A 469 2.03 4.65 -48.67
CA THR A 469 3.40 4.48 -49.18
C THR A 469 4.47 5.03 -48.23
N ARG A 470 4.08 5.89 -47.28
CA ARG A 470 4.99 6.51 -46.29
C ARG A 470 4.99 5.77 -44.94
N THR A 471 4.16 4.74 -44.77
CA THR A 471 3.99 3.98 -43.52
C THR A 471 4.76 2.66 -43.48
N SER A 472 5.36 2.24 -44.60
CA SER A 472 6.35 1.15 -44.66
C SER A 472 7.73 1.66 -44.24
N ARG A 473 8.07 1.55 -42.95
CA ARG A 473 9.43 1.78 -42.45
C ARG A 473 10.25 0.48 -42.48
N PRO A 474 11.60 0.55 -42.60
CA PRO A 474 12.45 -0.64 -42.60
C PRO A 474 12.33 -1.46 -41.31
N PRO A 475 12.74 -2.74 -41.31
CA PRO A 475 12.69 -3.62 -40.14
C PRO A 475 13.45 -3.01 -38.96
N GLY A 476 12.76 -2.81 -37.83
CA GLY A 476 13.32 -2.20 -36.61
C GLY A 476 12.74 -0.81 -36.26
N ASP A 477 12.01 -0.17 -37.17
CA ASP A 477 11.37 1.13 -36.93
C ASP A 477 9.84 0.96 -36.84
N GLY A 478 9.22 1.54 -35.80
CA GLY A 478 7.85 1.23 -35.38
C GLY A 478 6.90 2.42 -35.45
N ASN A 479 5.62 2.13 -35.64
CA ASN A 479 4.57 3.13 -35.71
C ASN A 479 3.96 3.35 -34.33
N ASN A 480 4.04 4.57 -33.82
CA ASN A 480 3.45 4.95 -32.53
C ASN A 480 1.93 5.17 -32.63
N PHE A 481 1.22 4.65 -31.65
CA PHE A 481 -0.20 4.82 -31.42
C PHE A 481 -0.46 5.12 -29.95
N THR A 482 -1.69 5.51 -29.63
CA THR A 482 -2.19 5.70 -28.27
C THR A 482 -3.57 5.06 -28.15
N ASP A 483 -3.94 4.64 -26.94
CA ASP A 483 -5.30 4.19 -26.65
C ASP A 483 -6.32 5.34 -26.57
N CYS A 484 -5.87 6.61 -26.58
CA CYS A 484 -6.73 7.77 -26.39
C CYS A 484 -6.97 8.55 -27.70
N PRO A 485 -8.20 8.59 -28.24
CA PRO A 485 -8.49 9.32 -29.48
C PRO A 485 -8.30 10.83 -29.35
N PHE A 486 -8.51 11.41 -28.15
CA PHE A 486 -8.26 12.83 -27.94
C PHE A 486 -6.78 13.16 -27.96
N THR A 487 -5.94 12.33 -27.34
CA THR A 487 -4.47 12.45 -27.41
C THR A 487 -4.01 12.34 -28.85
N ALA A 488 -4.49 11.36 -29.61
CA ALA A 488 -4.20 11.25 -31.04
C ALA A 488 -4.62 12.51 -31.83
N LEU A 489 -5.80 13.08 -31.54
CA LEU A 489 -6.28 14.30 -32.18
C LEU A 489 -5.39 15.53 -31.90
N GLN A 490 -4.75 15.60 -30.73
CA GLN A 490 -3.80 16.67 -30.39
C GLN A 490 -2.55 16.62 -31.29
N TYR A 491 -2.13 15.44 -31.74
CA TYR A 491 -1.01 15.28 -32.67
C TYR A 491 -1.37 15.56 -34.15
N ALA A 492 -2.66 15.53 -34.51
CA ALA A 492 -3.14 15.74 -35.87
C ALA A 492 -3.28 17.24 -36.26
N THR A 493 -2.24 18.05 -36.03
CA THR A 493 -2.34 19.54 -36.03
C THR A 493 -2.51 20.20 -37.40
N GLY A 494 -2.23 19.52 -38.51
CA GLY A 494 -2.30 20.14 -39.84
C GLY A 494 -3.73 20.33 -40.37
N THR A 495 -3.88 21.21 -41.37
CA THR A 495 -5.16 21.53 -42.02
C THR A 495 -5.76 20.34 -42.78
N LYS A 496 -4.90 19.45 -43.30
CA LYS A 496 -5.27 18.15 -43.88
C LYS A 496 -5.02 16.98 -42.93
N GLY A 497 -4.84 17.23 -41.64
CA GLY A 497 -4.51 16.20 -40.66
C GLY A 497 -5.64 15.19 -40.47
N CYS A 498 -5.27 13.96 -40.15
CA CYS A 498 -6.21 12.87 -39.89
C CYS A 498 -5.85 12.09 -38.62
N VAL A 499 -6.82 11.36 -38.08
CA VAL A 499 -6.63 10.38 -37.01
C VAL A 499 -6.92 9.01 -37.60
N LEU A 500 -5.91 8.14 -37.57
CA LEU A 500 -6.04 6.73 -37.90
C LEU A 500 -6.65 5.99 -36.71
N VAL A 501 -7.57 5.08 -37.00
CA VAL A 501 -8.14 4.13 -36.04
C VAL A 501 -7.75 2.74 -36.49
N VAL A 502 -7.09 1.97 -35.63
CA VAL A 502 -6.70 0.59 -35.91
C VAL A 502 -7.25 -0.34 -34.85
N ASP A 503 -7.69 -1.53 -35.26
CA ASP A 503 -8.07 -2.63 -34.36
C ASP A 503 -7.04 -3.74 -34.52
N VAL A 504 -6.24 -3.93 -33.48
CA VAL A 504 -5.13 -4.88 -33.49
C VAL A 504 -5.46 -5.98 -32.50
N PRO A 505 -5.27 -7.27 -32.81
CA PRO A 505 -5.31 -8.33 -31.80
C PRO A 505 -4.36 -7.96 -30.66
N ASP A 506 -4.83 -8.04 -29.42
CA ASP A 506 -4.04 -7.63 -28.25
C ASP A 506 -2.77 -8.47 -28.03
N ASP A 507 -2.78 -9.70 -28.54
CA ASP A 507 -1.66 -10.66 -28.57
C ASP A 507 -0.75 -10.53 -29.80
N HIS A 508 -1.02 -9.57 -30.69
CA HIS A 508 -0.34 -9.51 -31.98
C HIS A 508 1.18 -9.30 -31.80
N PRO A 509 2.06 -10.13 -32.40
CA PRO A 509 3.50 -10.16 -32.10
C PRO A 509 4.25 -8.87 -32.46
N ARG A 510 3.65 -8.02 -33.29
CA ARG A 510 4.19 -6.71 -33.68
C ARG A 510 3.72 -5.55 -32.80
N LEU A 511 2.80 -5.79 -31.87
CA LEU A 511 2.27 -4.79 -30.95
C LEU A 511 3.03 -4.82 -29.61
N ARG A 512 3.47 -3.65 -29.14
CA ARG A 512 4.11 -3.48 -27.83
C ARG A 512 3.57 -2.25 -27.13
N GLU A 513 3.31 -2.33 -25.82
CA GLU A 513 3.06 -1.14 -24.99
C GLU A 513 4.41 -0.52 -24.64
N GLU A 514 4.55 0.79 -24.85
CA GLU A 514 5.78 1.55 -24.61
C GLU A 514 5.66 2.38 -23.34
N LEU A 515 6.74 2.45 -22.55
CA LEU A 515 6.75 3.24 -21.32
C LEU A 515 6.59 4.73 -21.65
N TRP A 516 5.55 5.37 -21.09
CA TRP A 516 5.30 6.80 -21.25
C TRP A 516 5.19 7.49 -19.90
N LEU A 517 6.21 8.29 -19.56
CA LEU A 517 6.37 8.93 -18.25
C LEU A 517 5.39 10.09 -17.96
N ASN A 518 4.42 10.37 -18.84
CA ASN A 518 3.46 11.47 -18.65
C ASN A 518 2.14 11.23 -19.41
N GLY A 519 1.05 10.96 -18.69
CA GLY A 519 -0.32 11.08 -19.20
C GLY A 519 -1.28 9.98 -18.76
N SER A 520 -2.59 10.26 -18.84
CA SER A 520 -3.70 9.29 -18.64
C SER A 520 -3.95 8.40 -19.86
N ALA A 521 -3.02 8.37 -20.82
CA ALA A 521 -3.15 7.68 -22.10
C ALA A 521 -1.89 6.84 -22.33
N LYS A 522 -2.08 5.58 -22.70
CA LYS A 522 -0.99 4.64 -22.98
C LYS A 522 -0.43 4.88 -24.37
N ARG A 523 0.85 4.53 -24.56
CA ARG A 523 1.53 4.53 -25.86
C ARG A 523 1.76 3.11 -26.31
N PHE A 524 1.52 2.85 -27.58
CA PHE A 524 1.75 1.57 -28.21
C PHE A 524 2.63 1.75 -29.44
N MET A 525 3.41 0.72 -29.77
CA MET A 525 4.19 0.64 -30.99
C MET A 525 3.76 -0.59 -31.78
N ILE A 526 3.45 -0.39 -33.07
CA ILE A 526 3.27 -1.49 -34.04
C ILE A 526 4.49 -1.51 -34.96
N THR A 527 5.29 -2.55 -34.90
CA THR A 527 6.47 -2.71 -35.77
C THR A 527 6.06 -3.17 -37.18
N GLY A 528 6.63 -2.56 -38.22
CA GLY A 528 6.28 -2.87 -39.62
C GLY A 528 4.90 -2.34 -40.07
N PRO A 529 4.31 -2.90 -41.16
CA PRO A 529 3.09 -2.39 -41.79
C PRO A 529 1.83 -2.64 -40.95
N PHE A 530 0.99 -1.63 -40.77
CA PHE A 530 -0.22 -1.72 -39.93
C PHE A 530 -1.53 -1.57 -40.71
N ASP A 531 -1.46 -1.41 -42.03
CA ASP A 531 -2.61 -1.12 -42.90
C ASP A 531 -3.69 -2.21 -42.82
N ALA A 532 -3.30 -3.47 -42.57
CA ALA A 532 -4.22 -4.59 -42.35
C ALA A 532 -5.13 -4.41 -41.11
N PHE A 533 -4.72 -3.58 -40.14
CA PHE A 533 -5.48 -3.27 -38.94
C PHE A 533 -6.30 -1.98 -39.06
N LEU A 534 -6.18 -1.25 -40.17
CA LEU A 534 -6.81 0.06 -40.34
C LEU A 534 -8.34 -0.08 -40.43
N VAL A 535 -9.02 0.59 -39.51
CA VAL A 535 -10.49 0.65 -39.43
C VAL A 535 -10.99 1.93 -40.07
N HIS A 536 -10.43 3.07 -39.67
CA HIS A 536 -10.84 4.38 -40.17
C HIS A 536 -9.64 5.31 -40.41
N THR A 537 -9.80 6.17 -41.41
CA THR A 537 -9.02 7.41 -41.55
C THR A 537 -9.96 8.60 -41.38
N LEU A 538 -9.99 9.18 -40.20
CA LEU A 538 -10.93 10.25 -39.85
C LEU A 538 -10.27 11.61 -40.00
N ARG A 539 -10.91 12.58 -40.66
CA ARG A 539 -10.35 13.94 -40.72
C ARG A 539 -10.35 14.57 -39.33
N ALA A 540 -9.23 15.19 -38.96
CA ALA A 540 -9.10 15.83 -37.65
C ALA A 540 -10.13 16.95 -37.45
N GLN A 541 -10.56 17.62 -38.53
CA GLN A 541 -11.61 18.64 -38.48
C GLN A 541 -12.95 18.09 -37.98
N ASP A 542 -13.34 16.89 -38.43
CA ASP A 542 -14.63 16.28 -38.07
C ASP A 542 -14.64 15.87 -36.59
N LEU A 543 -13.51 15.37 -36.07
CA LEU A 543 -13.34 15.06 -34.65
C LEU A 543 -13.29 16.33 -33.79
N ARG A 544 -12.60 17.39 -34.24
CA ARG A 544 -12.59 18.69 -33.55
C ARG A 544 -13.98 19.29 -33.44
N ALA A 545 -14.84 19.10 -34.45
CA ALA A 545 -16.22 19.56 -34.39
C ALA A 545 -17.01 18.90 -33.25
N GLN A 546 -16.72 17.64 -32.89
CA GLN A 546 -17.36 16.95 -31.77
C GLN A 546 -16.99 17.58 -30.41
N ILE A 547 -15.72 17.93 -30.23
CA ILE A 547 -15.18 18.44 -28.95
C ILE A 547 -15.28 19.97 -28.79
N ARG A 548 -15.58 20.70 -29.88
CA ARG A 548 -15.80 22.15 -29.87
C ARG A 548 -17.25 22.56 -29.62
N ARG A 549 -18.16 21.60 -29.43
CA ARG A 549 -19.57 21.87 -29.09
C ARG A 549 -19.68 22.61 -27.76
N LYS A 550 -20.65 23.52 -27.67
CA LYS A 550 -20.96 24.26 -26.43
C LYS A 550 -21.22 23.26 -25.30
N GLY A 551 -20.53 23.42 -24.17
CA GLY A 551 -20.59 22.50 -23.02
C GLY A 551 -19.56 21.36 -23.03
N VAL A 552 -18.85 21.12 -24.15
CA VAL A 552 -17.79 20.09 -24.23
C VAL A 552 -16.39 20.68 -24.13
N VAL A 553 -16.21 21.93 -24.56
CA VAL A 553 -14.91 22.62 -24.63
C VAL A 553 -14.19 22.66 -23.28
N THR A 554 -14.92 22.84 -22.18
CA THR A 554 -14.39 22.95 -20.82
C THR A 554 -14.22 21.59 -20.12
N LEU A 555 -14.64 20.50 -20.75
CA LEU A 555 -14.56 19.17 -20.12
C LEU A 555 -13.10 18.67 -20.00
N PRO A 556 -12.80 17.87 -18.97
CA PRO A 556 -11.55 17.12 -18.84
C PRO A 556 -11.19 16.28 -20.07
N THR A 557 -9.90 15.93 -20.19
CA THR A 557 -9.37 15.11 -21.30
C THR A 557 -10.07 13.75 -21.40
N ALA A 558 -10.35 13.09 -20.28
CA ALA A 558 -11.03 11.79 -20.25
C ALA A 558 -12.45 11.88 -20.85
N ASP A 559 -13.21 12.93 -20.53
CA ASP A 559 -14.57 13.12 -21.05
C ASP A 559 -14.58 13.44 -22.54
N LYS A 560 -13.66 14.29 -23.01
CA LYS A 560 -13.48 14.55 -24.44
C LYS A 560 -13.08 13.27 -25.19
N SER A 561 -12.24 12.44 -24.60
CA SER A 561 -11.87 11.12 -25.14
C SER A 561 -13.10 10.20 -25.24
N ASN A 562 -13.93 10.13 -24.21
CA ASN A 562 -15.16 9.33 -24.19
C ASN A 562 -16.17 9.78 -25.27
N ILE A 563 -16.31 11.09 -25.49
CA ILE A 563 -17.16 11.64 -26.56
C ILE A 563 -16.65 11.17 -27.93
N LEU A 564 -15.34 11.25 -28.17
CA LEU A 564 -14.74 10.78 -29.41
C LEU A 564 -14.89 9.26 -29.59
N ARG A 565 -14.71 8.44 -28.54
CA ARG A 565 -14.96 6.99 -28.61
C ARG A 565 -16.40 6.67 -29.02
N ARG A 566 -17.39 7.36 -28.45
CA ARG A 566 -18.81 7.19 -28.82
C ARG A 566 -19.08 7.58 -30.27
N TYR A 567 -18.48 8.67 -30.73
CA TYR A 567 -18.60 9.10 -32.13
C TYR A 567 -18.00 8.06 -33.10
N ILE A 568 -16.81 7.53 -32.79
CA ILE A 568 -16.15 6.51 -33.62
C ILE A 568 -16.95 5.20 -33.60
N ALA A 569 -17.44 4.77 -32.43
CA ALA A 569 -18.31 3.60 -32.31
C ALA A 569 -19.63 3.73 -33.09
N HIS A 570 -20.14 4.97 -33.26
CA HIS A 570 -21.28 5.22 -34.12
C HIS A 570 -20.93 5.04 -35.61
N LEU A 571 -19.74 5.51 -36.03
CA LEU A 571 -19.24 5.30 -37.39
C LEU A 571 -19.03 3.81 -37.71
N ASP A 572 -18.56 3.00 -36.76
CA ASP A 572 -18.41 1.55 -36.97
C ASP A 572 -19.74 0.88 -37.33
N ARG A 573 -20.82 1.24 -36.63
CA ARG A 573 -22.16 0.71 -36.88
C ARG A 573 -22.69 1.11 -38.25
N MET A 574 -22.36 2.33 -38.71
CA MET A 574 -22.75 2.78 -40.05
C MET A 574 -22.03 2.03 -41.18
N VAL A 575 -20.84 1.48 -40.90
CA VAL A 575 -20.04 0.71 -41.86
C VAL A 575 -20.29 -0.81 -41.75
N GLY A 576 -21.23 -1.24 -40.89
CA GLY A 576 -21.66 -2.64 -40.78
C GLY A 576 -20.66 -3.55 -40.04
N ARG A 577 -19.83 -3.00 -39.16
CA ARG A 577 -18.95 -3.79 -38.27
C ARG A 577 -19.48 -3.70 -36.83
N SER A 578 -20.01 -4.81 -36.32
CA SER A 578 -20.50 -4.98 -34.95
C SER A 578 -19.48 -5.70 -34.09
#